data_AF-A0AAD9QIT6-F1
#
_entry.id   AF-A0AAD9QIT6-F1
#
_cell.length_a   1.000
_cell.length_b   1.000
_cell.length_c   1.000
_cell.angle_alpha   90.00
_cell.angle_beta   90.00
_cell.angle_gamma   90.00
#
_symmetry.space_group_name_H-M   'P 1'
#
loop_
_entity.id
_entity.type
_entity.pdbx_description
1 polymer ?
#
loop_
_entity_poly.entity_id
_entity_poly.type
_entity_poly.pdbx_seq_one_letter_code
_entity_poly.pdbx_strand_id
1 'polypeptide(L)'
;MTYREEESGDETEAMGYSGTSDEDQSALPSPLQFSVATETDSSTAETPSFPETTTALPSPQPVPHVKKVLRASPFNCLEEQASLSKEITLVVGTKMICSLELLIQLFAEKCHHPGCQLATTVDHTLCGTSVFIKWKCSACHAGKFWSCNKVNGVLANNLQACSAVLLSGNNFAQVERFAKFLGLSFVSRSTFCQAQRVYCIPAINE
;
A
#
# COMPACT_ATOMS: atom_id res chain seq x y z
N MET A 1 -54.16 -32.92 21.15
CA MET A 1 -54.69 -32.02 22.20
C MET A 1 -53.51 -31.68 23.11
N THR A 2 -53.13 -30.43 23.36
CA THR A 2 -53.80 -29.14 23.06
C THR A 2 -52.88 -28.17 22.32
N TYR A 3 -53.47 -27.29 21.51
CA TYR A 3 -52.79 -26.19 20.83
C TYR A 3 -52.51 -25.02 21.80
N ARG A 4 -51.58 -24.14 21.43
CA ARG A 4 -51.56 -22.76 21.90
C ARG A 4 -51.14 -21.85 20.74
N GLU A 5 -52.09 -21.06 20.26
CA GLU A 5 -51.92 -20.00 19.27
C GLU A 5 -51.67 -18.69 20.04
N GLU A 6 -50.70 -17.87 19.63
CA GLU A 6 -50.29 -16.57 20.21
C GLU A 6 -49.06 -16.02 19.42
N GLU A 7 -49.06 -14.87 18.73
CA GLU A 7 -50.17 -14.15 18.08
C GLU A 7 -49.72 -13.40 16.79
N SER A 8 -49.21 -12.15 16.87
CA SER A 8 -49.14 -11.18 15.76
C SER A 8 -48.14 -10.03 16.01
N GLY A 9 -47.69 -9.31 14.96
CA GLY A 9 -46.80 -8.15 15.10
C GLY A 9 -46.07 -7.75 13.81
N ASP A 10 -46.83 -7.42 12.75
CA ASP A 10 -46.32 -6.83 11.51
C ASP A 10 -46.51 -5.32 11.55
N GLU A 11 -45.40 -4.55 11.56
CA GLU A 11 -45.44 -3.13 11.19
C GLU A 11 -44.32 -2.82 10.19
N THR A 12 -44.76 -2.41 9.02
CA THR A 12 -43.94 -1.89 7.92
C THR A 12 -43.92 -0.37 8.00
N GLU A 13 -42.73 0.24 8.03
CA GLU A 13 -42.59 1.66 7.69
C GLU A 13 -41.54 1.85 6.59
N ALA A 14 -41.89 2.71 5.63
CA ALA A 14 -41.14 2.97 4.44
C ALA A 14 -41.03 4.48 4.18
N MET A 15 -39.92 4.86 3.54
CA MET A 15 -39.66 6.13 2.87
C MET A 15 -39.40 7.38 3.74
N GLY A 16 -38.33 8.08 3.38
CA GLY A 16 -37.98 9.41 3.88
C GLY A 16 -36.77 9.96 3.15
N TYR A 17 -36.96 10.52 1.94
CA TYR A 17 -35.90 11.12 1.14
C TYR A 17 -35.97 12.65 1.19
N SER A 18 -35.05 13.26 1.95
CA SER A 18 -34.60 14.65 1.81
C SER A 18 -33.44 14.88 2.81
N GLY A 19 -32.43 15.71 2.53
CA GLY A 19 -32.22 16.51 1.34
C GLY A 19 -31.88 17.97 1.64
N THR A 20 -30.84 18.24 2.45
CA THR A 20 -30.22 19.57 2.56
C THR A 20 -28.70 19.45 2.60
N SER A 21 -28.07 20.27 1.78
CA SER A 21 -26.63 20.54 1.74
C SER A 21 -26.14 21.26 2.99
N ASP A 22 -24.86 21.08 3.33
CA ASP A 22 -23.98 22.19 3.67
C ASP A 22 -22.55 21.88 3.21
N GLU A 23 -21.81 22.93 2.86
CA GLU A 23 -20.49 22.86 2.24
C GLU A 23 -19.39 22.71 3.31
N ASP A 24 -18.41 21.84 3.10
CA ASP A 24 -17.05 22.14 3.53
C ASP A 24 -16.02 21.59 2.53
N GLN A 25 -15.25 22.50 1.94
CA GLN A 25 -14.49 22.27 0.70
C GLN A 25 -12.99 22.23 0.98
N SER A 26 -12.54 21.26 1.79
CA SER A 26 -11.12 20.99 1.99
C SER A 26 -10.56 20.14 0.84
N ALA A 27 -9.74 20.76 -0.02
CA ALA A 27 -9.16 20.10 -1.19
C ALA A 27 -8.10 19.04 -0.81
N LEU A 28 -8.52 17.77 -0.75
CA LEU A 28 -7.62 16.62 -0.68
C LEU A 28 -6.99 16.34 -2.06
N PRO A 29 -5.69 15.98 -2.13
CA PRO A 29 -5.03 15.70 -3.40
C PRO A 29 -5.58 14.43 -4.06
N SER A 30 -5.84 14.50 -5.36
CA SER A 30 -6.45 13.44 -6.16
C SER A 30 -5.66 12.12 -6.10
N PRO A 31 -6.35 10.95 -6.10
CA PRO A 31 -5.67 9.65 -6.09
C PRO A 31 -4.90 9.42 -7.40
N LEU A 32 -3.58 9.37 -7.31
CA LEU A 32 -2.71 9.11 -8.46
C LEU A 32 -2.91 7.68 -8.98
N GLN A 33 -3.23 7.58 -10.27
CA GLN A 33 -3.29 6.31 -10.99
C GLN A 33 -1.87 5.77 -11.19
N PHE A 34 -1.64 4.50 -10.83
CA PHE A 34 -0.37 3.82 -11.09
C PHE A 34 -0.36 3.26 -12.51
N SER A 35 0.32 3.95 -13.42
CA SER A 35 0.62 3.43 -14.76
C SER A 35 1.70 2.36 -14.70
N VAL A 36 1.41 1.18 -15.26
CA VAL A 36 2.41 0.12 -15.46
C VAL A 36 3.19 0.43 -16.73
N ALA A 37 4.51 0.52 -16.63
CA ALA A 37 5.42 0.59 -17.78
C ALA A 37 6.23 -0.71 -17.85
N THR A 38 6.13 -1.41 -18.98
CA THR A 38 6.97 -2.55 -19.35
C THR A 38 8.08 -2.07 -20.28
N GLU A 39 9.32 -2.13 -19.84
CA GLU A 39 10.49 -1.83 -20.68
C GLU A 39 11.47 -3.01 -20.66
N THR A 40 11.49 -3.74 -21.78
CA THR A 40 12.67 -4.47 -22.25
C THR A 40 13.61 -3.48 -22.91
N ASP A 41 14.90 -3.50 -22.54
CA ASP A 41 15.94 -3.31 -23.56
C ASP A 41 17.22 -4.09 -23.25
N SER A 42 18.00 -4.28 -24.30
CA SER A 42 19.17 -5.15 -24.41
C SER A 42 20.48 -4.42 -24.10
N SER A 43 21.56 -5.20 -24.00
CA SER A 43 22.91 -4.72 -23.72
C SER A 43 23.62 -4.23 -24.98
N THR A 44 24.36 -3.13 -24.89
CA THR A 44 25.67 -2.96 -25.57
C THR A 44 26.52 -1.97 -24.75
N ALA A 45 27.82 -2.22 -24.64
CA ALA A 45 28.78 -1.38 -23.92
C ALA A 45 29.79 -0.78 -24.91
N GLU A 46 30.14 0.50 -24.75
CA GLU A 46 31.36 1.08 -25.30
C GLU A 46 31.99 2.09 -24.32
N THR A 47 33.32 2.18 -24.36
CA THR A 47 34.16 3.04 -23.52
C THR A 47 34.90 4.04 -24.41
N PRO A 48 35.04 5.31 -24.00
CA PRO A 48 36.19 6.11 -24.41
C PRO A 48 36.95 6.74 -23.24
N SER A 49 38.18 7.19 -23.52
CA SER A 49 39.24 7.38 -22.53
C SER A 49 39.97 8.73 -22.64
N PHE A 50 40.26 9.35 -21.48
CA PHE A 50 41.33 10.36 -21.23
C PHE A 50 41.20 11.73 -21.95
N PRO A 51 41.82 12.84 -21.47
CA PRO A 51 43.02 12.91 -20.63
C PRO A 51 42.95 13.74 -19.33
N GLU A 52 44.03 13.65 -18.55
CA GLU A 52 44.28 14.42 -17.33
C GLU A 52 44.56 15.91 -17.65
N THR A 53 44.12 16.81 -16.77
CA THR A 53 44.67 18.17 -16.69
C THR A 53 44.71 18.64 -15.24
N THR A 54 45.92 18.74 -14.71
CA THR A 54 46.20 19.27 -13.38
C THR A 54 45.87 20.75 -13.31
N THR A 55 45.00 21.16 -12.38
CA THR A 55 44.89 22.56 -11.92
C THR A 55 44.54 22.57 -10.43
N ALA A 56 45.12 23.52 -9.69
CA ALA A 56 45.30 23.44 -8.24
C ALA A 56 44.01 23.52 -7.39
N LEU A 57 44.05 22.87 -6.22
CA LEU A 57 43.07 23.03 -5.14
C LEU A 57 43.07 24.47 -4.57
N PRO A 58 41.89 25.09 -4.37
CA PRO A 58 41.70 26.13 -3.37
C PRO A 58 41.47 25.53 -1.98
N SER A 59 41.99 26.20 -0.94
CA SER A 59 41.83 25.80 0.47
C SER A 59 40.38 25.96 0.97
N PRO A 60 39.83 25.03 1.78
CA PRO A 60 38.50 25.17 2.36
C PRO A 60 38.49 26.21 3.50
N GLN A 61 37.64 27.22 3.38
CA GLN A 61 37.32 28.16 4.46
C GLN A 61 36.34 27.50 5.47
N PRO A 62 36.46 27.77 6.79
CA PRO A 62 35.61 27.15 7.79
C PRO A 62 34.18 27.70 7.78
N VAL A 63 33.20 26.82 7.53
CA VAL A 63 31.76 27.17 7.57
C VAL A 63 31.28 27.19 9.03
N PRO A 64 30.55 28.23 9.50
CA PRO A 64 30.09 28.30 10.89
C PRO A 64 29.18 27.13 11.31
N HIS A 65 29.32 26.71 12.57
CA HIS A 65 28.66 25.53 13.13
C HIS A 65 27.13 25.59 13.12
N VAL A 66 26.52 24.48 12.67
CA VAL A 66 25.14 24.10 13.00
C VAL A 66 25.01 23.83 14.51
N LYS A 67 23.92 24.32 15.12
CA LYS A 67 23.12 23.60 16.13
C LYS A 67 21.87 24.40 16.54
N LYS A 68 20.73 24.02 15.97
CA LYS A 68 19.44 24.13 16.68
C LYS A 68 18.81 22.74 16.68
N VAL A 69 19.23 21.93 17.65
CA VAL A 69 18.55 20.66 17.96
C VAL A 69 17.22 21.04 18.60
N LEU A 70 16.14 21.08 17.81
CA LEU A 70 14.83 20.92 18.40
C LEU A 70 14.76 19.48 18.90
N ARG A 71 14.67 19.30 20.22
CA ARG A 71 14.26 18.02 20.78
C ARG A 71 12.75 17.93 20.59
N ALA A 72 12.28 17.00 19.76
CA ALA A 72 10.91 16.51 19.86
C ALA A 72 10.66 16.04 21.30
N SER A 73 9.55 16.46 21.89
CA SER A 73 9.17 16.07 23.25
C SER A 73 8.68 14.62 23.25
N PRO A 74 9.15 13.74 24.15
CA PRO A 74 8.69 12.35 24.21
C PRO A 74 7.19 12.21 24.54
N PHE A 75 6.54 13.29 24.98
CA PHE A 75 5.10 13.31 25.25
C PHE A 75 4.24 13.32 23.98
N ASN A 76 4.65 13.99 22.89
CA ASN A 76 3.86 14.00 21.64
C ASN A 76 3.77 12.60 21.03
N CYS A 77 4.88 11.84 21.04
CA CYS A 77 4.97 10.52 20.41
C CYS A 77 3.95 9.52 20.98
N LEU A 78 3.58 9.60 22.26
CA LEU A 78 2.62 8.68 22.88
C LEU A 78 1.16 9.03 22.56
N GLU A 79 0.82 10.31 22.46
CA GLU A 79 -0.54 10.76 22.11
C GLU A 79 -0.82 10.55 20.62
N GLU A 80 0.18 10.78 19.77
CA GLU A 80 0.18 10.50 18.34
C GLU A 80 0.20 8.98 18.05
N GLN A 81 0.82 8.17 18.92
CA GLN A 81 0.72 6.71 18.88
C GLN A 81 -0.68 6.19 19.24
N ALA A 82 -1.42 6.89 20.11
CA ALA A 82 -2.80 6.51 20.43
C ALA A 82 -3.76 6.80 19.25
N SER A 83 -3.58 7.94 18.56
CA SER A 83 -4.38 8.29 17.38
C SER A 83 -4.10 7.39 16.17
N LEU A 84 -2.84 6.95 15.99
CA LEU A 84 -2.38 6.03 14.92
C LEU A 84 -2.48 4.53 15.28
N SER A 85 -3.26 4.17 16.30
CA SER A 85 -3.34 2.79 16.81
C SER A 85 -3.80 1.76 15.76
N LYS A 86 -4.63 2.16 14.79
CA LYS A 86 -5.07 1.30 13.68
C LYS A 86 -3.92 1.05 12.70
N GLU A 87 -3.21 2.09 12.30
CA GLU A 87 -2.09 2.08 11.38
C GLU A 87 -0.93 1.24 11.95
N ILE A 88 -0.63 1.42 13.23
CA ILE A 88 0.38 0.63 13.94
C ILE A 88 0.00 -0.86 13.96
N THR A 89 -1.27 -1.18 14.20
CA THR A 89 -1.78 -2.57 14.13
C THR A 89 -1.56 -3.20 12.75
N LEU A 90 -1.75 -2.43 11.66
CA LEU A 90 -1.48 -2.90 10.30
C LEU A 90 0.02 -3.17 10.05
N VAL A 91 0.91 -2.32 10.58
CA VAL A 91 2.37 -2.45 10.42
C VAL A 91 2.90 -3.65 11.21
N VAL A 92 2.51 -3.77 12.48
CA VAL A 92 2.97 -4.81 13.43
C VAL A 92 2.34 -6.18 13.16
N GLY A 93 1.14 -6.23 12.57
CA GLY A 93 0.45 -7.48 12.24
C GLY A 93 1.31 -8.43 11.39
N THR A 94 1.31 -9.72 11.76
CA THR A 94 2.08 -10.79 11.13
C THR A 94 1.78 -10.89 9.63
N LYS A 95 2.83 -11.06 8.81
CA LYS A 95 2.74 -11.16 7.35
C LYS A 95 3.44 -12.44 6.90
N MET A 96 2.83 -13.14 5.95
CA MET A 96 3.27 -14.43 5.43
C MET A 96 3.56 -14.32 3.93
N ILE A 97 4.52 -15.09 3.42
CA ILE A 97 4.65 -15.33 1.98
C ILE A 97 3.59 -16.37 1.57
N CYS A 98 2.89 -16.13 0.47
CA CYS A 98 1.85 -17.03 -0.05
C CYS A 98 1.94 -17.10 -1.58
N SER A 99 1.76 -18.30 -2.14
CA SER A 99 1.70 -18.51 -3.59
C SER A 99 0.41 -17.92 -4.16
N LEU A 100 0.54 -17.16 -5.26
CA LEU A 100 -0.58 -16.48 -5.90
C LEU A 100 -1.70 -17.44 -6.32
N GLU A 101 -1.36 -18.60 -6.88
CA GLU A 101 -2.32 -19.64 -7.29
C GLU A 101 -3.19 -20.14 -6.13
N LEU A 102 -2.58 -20.41 -4.96
CA LEU A 102 -3.33 -20.85 -3.77
C LEU A 102 -4.32 -19.77 -3.29
N LEU A 103 -3.91 -18.50 -3.37
CA LEU A 103 -4.77 -17.37 -3.02
C LEU A 103 -5.91 -17.18 -4.04
N ILE A 104 -5.64 -17.39 -5.34
CA ILE A 104 -6.67 -17.35 -6.40
C ILE A 104 -7.67 -18.51 -6.24
N GLN A 105 -7.19 -19.72 -5.94
CA GLN A 105 -8.02 -20.90 -5.76
C GLN A 105 -9.10 -20.68 -4.69
N LEU A 106 -8.78 -20.02 -3.58
CA LEU A 106 -9.75 -19.65 -2.54
C LEU A 106 -10.97 -18.89 -3.08
N PHE A 107 -10.78 -18.03 -4.09
CA PHE A 107 -11.87 -17.28 -4.72
C PHE A 107 -12.56 -18.06 -5.85
N ALA A 108 -11.84 -18.94 -6.55
CA ALA A 108 -12.35 -19.66 -7.72
C ALA A 108 -13.36 -20.77 -7.35
N GLU A 109 -13.09 -21.53 -6.29
CA GLU A 109 -13.84 -22.74 -5.93
C GLU A 109 -15.35 -22.51 -5.73
N LYS A 110 -15.73 -21.44 -5.02
CA LYS A 110 -17.13 -21.13 -4.71
C LYS A 110 -17.40 -19.63 -4.59
N CYS A 111 -18.59 -19.24 -5.00
CA CYS A 111 -19.11 -17.90 -4.74
C CYS A 111 -19.11 -17.60 -3.24
N HIS A 112 -18.68 -16.40 -2.86
CA HIS A 112 -18.65 -15.95 -1.46
C HIS A 112 -19.97 -15.29 -1.02
N HIS A 113 -20.98 -15.25 -1.89
CA HIS A 113 -22.30 -14.74 -1.54
C HIS A 113 -23.09 -15.83 -0.77
N PRO A 114 -23.74 -15.50 0.37
CA PRO A 114 -24.55 -16.46 1.12
C PRO A 114 -25.56 -17.20 0.24
N GLY A 115 -25.63 -18.52 0.38
CA GLY A 115 -26.53 -19.36 -0.42
C GLY A 115 -26.08 -19.66 -1.86
N CYS A 116 -24.99 -19.07 -2.35
CA CYS A 116 -24.48 -19.33 -3.69
C CYS A 116 -23.27 -20.29 -3.66
N GLN A 117 -23.33 -21.40 -4.39
CA GLN A 117 -22.23 -22.39 -4.48
C GLN A 117 -21.63 -22.52 -5.89
N LEU A 118 -21.94 -21.58 -6.78
CA LEU A 118 -21.42 -21.57 -8.16
C LEU A 118 -19.93 -21.20 -8.16
N ALA A 119 -19.15 -21.88 -9.00
CA ALA A 119 -17.76 -21.51 -9.25
C ALA A 119 -17.65 -20.05 -9.75
N THR A 120 -16.50 -19.42 -9.51
CA THR A 120 -16.27 -18.02 -9.93
C THR A 120 -15.16 -17.92 -10.97
N THR A 121 -15.31 -16.97 -11.88
CA THR A 121 -14.21 -16.46 -12.70
C THR A 121 -13.44 -15.43 -11.88
N VAL A 122 -12.14 -15.61 -11.73
CA VAL A 122 -11.25 -14.75 -10.94
C VAL A 122 -10.32 -13.97 -11.87
N ASP A 123 -10.22 -12.67 -11.64
CA ASP A 123 -9.28 -11.73 -12.26
C ASP A 123 -8.38 -11.16 -11.17
N HIS A 124 -7.10 -10.94 -11.46
CA HIS A 124 -6.15 -10.42 -10.46
C HIS A 124 -5.17 -9.41 -11.05
N THR A 125 -4.66 -8.53 -10.21
CA THR A 125 -3.67 -7.50 -10.58
C THR A 125 -2.65 -7.34 -9.47
N LEU A 126 -1.38 -7.58 -9.78
CA LEU A 126 -0.27 -7.33 -8.86
C LEU A 126 0.00 -5.82 -8.77
N CYS A 127 0.16 -5.33 -7.55
CA CYS A 127 0.27 -3.92 -7.20
C CYS A 127 1.39 -3.74 -6.18
N GLY A 128 2.64 -3.93 -6.60
CA GLY A 128 3.80 -3.94 -5.71
C GLY A 128 3.84 -5.22 -4.87
N THR A 129 3.87 -5.09 -3.55
CA THR A 129 3.85 -6.24 -2.60
C THR A 129 2.44 -6.75 -2.28
N SER A 130 1.44 -6.35 -3.07
CA SER A 130 0.02 -6.60 -2.81
C SER A 130 -0.67 -7.10 -4.08
N VAL A 131 -1.72 -7.91 -3.94
CA VAL A 131 -2.60 -8.29 -5.04
C VAL A 131 -4.01 -7.74 -4.84
N PHE A 132 -4.60 -7.26 -5.93
CA PHE A 132 -6.01 -6.97 -6.06
C PHE A 132 -6.69 -8.13 -6.78
N ILE A 133 -7.76 -8.67 -6.21
CA ILE A 133 -8.51 -9.78 -6.79
C ILE A 133 -9.95 -9.33 -7.00
N LYS A 134 -10.50 -9.63 -8.17
CA LYS A 134 -11.93 -9.51 -8.50
C LYS A 134 -12.45 -10.91 -8.80
N TRP A 135 -13.67 -11.21 -8.40
CA TRP A 135 -14.33 -12.46 -8.78
C TRP A 135 -15.77 -12.21 -9.22
N LYS A 136 -16.30 -13.07 -10.09
CA LYS A 136 -17.70 -13.06 -10.54
C LYS A 136 -18.21 -14.47 -10.77
N CYS A 137 -19.42 -14.79 -10.31
CA CYS A 137 -20.08 -16.07 -10.61
C CYS A 137 -21.13 -15.91 -11.74
N SER A 138 -21.61 -17.04 -12.28
CA SER A 138 -22.65 -17.04 -13.33
C SER A 138 -24.01 -16.49 -12.88
N ALA A 139 -24.33 -16.53 -11.58
CA ALA A 139 -25.47 -15.83 -10.98
C ALA A 139 -25.26 -14.31 -10.78
N CYS A 140 -24.27 -13.73 -11.47
CA CYS A 140 -23.93 -12.29 -11.47
C CYS A 140 -23.42 -11.69 -10.14
N HIS A 141 -23.38 -12.43 -9.03
CA HIS A 141 -22.65 -11.97 -7.83
C HIS A 141 -21.17 -11.73 -8.17
N ALA A 142 -20.62 -10.65 -7.65
CA ALA A 142 -19.22 -10.27 -7.82
C ALA A 142 -18.65 -9.69 -6.53
N GLY A 143 -17.33 -9.77 -6.38
CA GLY A 143 -16.62 -9.24 -5.22
C GLY A 143 -15.23 -8.71 -5.57
N LYS A 144 -14.63 -8.03 -4.59
CA LYS A 144 -13.32 -7.39 -4.67
C LYS A 144 -12.56 -7.67 -3.38
N PHE A 145 -11.29 -8.01 -3.49
CA PHE A 145 -10.41 -8.30 -2.36
C PHE A 145 -9.03 -7.66 -2.56
N TRP A 146 -8.43 -7.15 -1.50
CA TRP A 146 -7.05 -6.68 -1.47
C TRP A 146 -6.27 -7.46 -0.43
N SER A 147 -5.06 -7.91 -0.76
CA SER A 147 -4.19 -8.61 0.18
C SER A 147 -3.54 -7.71 1.24
N CYS A 148 -3.83 -6.41 1.24
CA CYS A 148 -3.47 -5.49 2.31
C CYS A 148 -4.49 -4.35 2.42
N ASN A 149 -4.49 -3.68 3.57
CA ASN A 149 -5.32 -2.50 3.79
C ASN A 149 -4.72 -1.25 3.12
N LYS A 150 -5.60 -0.27 2.84
CA LYS A 150 -5.19 1.05 2.38
C LYS A 150 -5.24 2.05 3.53
N VAL A 151 -4.18 2.82 3.70
CA VAL A 151 -4.08 3.95 4.63
C VAL A 151 -3.91 5.21 3.78
N ASN A 152 -4.82 6.17 3.92
CA ASN A 152 -4.84 7.42 3.12
C ASN A 152 -4.69 7.17 1.60
N GLY A 153 -5.37 6.12 1.09
CA GLY A 153 -5.32 5.70 -0.31
C GLY A 153 -4.10 4.87 -0.72
N VAL A 154 -3.05 4.82 0.09
CA VAL A 154 -1.79 4.08 -0.15
C VAL A 154 -1.90 2.64 0.35
N LEU A 155 -1.39 1.68 -0.41
CA LEU A 155 -1.30 0.27 0.01
C LEU A 155 -0.27 0.13 1.16
N ALA A 156 -0.73 -0.26 2.35
CA ALA A 156 0.09 -0.24 3.56
C ALA A 156 1.36 -1.11 3.43
N ASN A 157 1.24 -2.30 2.83
CA ASN A 157 2.40 -3.19 2.61
C ASN A 157 3.43 -2.58 1.66
N ASN A 158 3.00 -1.81 0.64
CA ASN A 158 3.93 -1.16 -0.28
C ASN A 158 4.72 -0.06 0.43
N LEU A 159 4.05 0.76 1.26
CA LEU A 159 4.73 1.76 2.07
C LEU A 159 5.68 1.08 3.07
N GLN A 160 5.23 0.06 3.80
CA GLN A 160 6.07 -0.70 4.74
C GLN A 160 7.29 -1.33 4.07
N ALA A 161 7.16 -1.86 2.84
CA ALA A 161 8.28 -2.38 2.07
C ALA A 161 9.28 -1.27 1.68
N CYS A 162 8.80 -0.11 1.23
CA CYS A 162 9.66 1.04 0.93
C CYS A 162 10.41 1.53 2.18
N SER A 163 9.70 1.67 3.31
CA SER A 163 10.30 2.07 4.58
C SER A 163 11.31 1.03 5.08
N ALA A 164 11.02 -0.27 4.95
CA ALA A 164 11.95 -1.34 5.36
C ALA A 164 13.25 -1.33 4.54
N VAL A 165 13.19 -1.11 3.22
CA VAL A 165 14.39 -0.95 2.38
C VAL A 165 15.23 0.25 2.84
N LEU A 166 14.59 1.42 3.04
CA LEU A 166 15.28 2.63 3.48
C LEU A 166 15.90 2.49 4.87
N LEU A 167 15.11 2.08 5.87
CA LEU A 167 15.50 2.05 7.28
C LEU A 167 16.50 0.92 7.60
N SER A 168 16.52 -0.15 6.81
CA SER A 168 17.56 -1.18 6.92
C SER A 168 18.89 -0.80 6.27
N GLY A 169 18.98 0.36 5.61
CA GLY A 169 20.18 0.82 4.91
C GLY A 169 20.53 0.01 3.65
N ASN A 170 19.64 -0.87 3.19
CA ASN A 170 19.89 -1.73 2.02
C ASN A 170 19.67 -0.97 0.71
N ASN A 171 20.41 -1.38 -0.33
CA ASN A 171 20.17 -0.84 -1.66
C ASN A 171 18.88 -1.43 -2.26
N PHE A 172 18.01 -0.59 -2.82
CA PHE A 172 16.77 -1.03 -3.47
C PHE A 172 16.98 -2.16 -4.49
N ALA A 173 17.99 -2.07 -5.35
CA ALA A 173 18.24 -3.09 -6.38
C ALA A 173 18.74 -4.42 -5.79
N GLN A 174 19.34 -4.42 -4.59
CA GLN A 174 19.68 -5.66 -3.87
C GLN A 174 18.42 -6.33 -3.32
N VAL A 175 17.52 -5.57 -2.67
CA VAL A 175 16.27 -6.11 -2.11
C VAL A 175 15.29 -6.53 -3.21
N GLU A 176 15.21 -5.75 -4.30
CA GLU A 176 14.40 -6.11 -5.47
C GLU A 176 14.92 -7.40 -6.15
N ARG A 177 16.24 -7.58 -6.23
CA ARG A 177 16.85 -8.83 -6.73
C ARG A 177 16.59 -10.01 -5.79
N PHE A 178 16.66 -9.81 -4.47
CA PHE A 178 16.27 -10.80 -3.47
C PHE A 178 14.81 -11.22 -3.62
N ALA A 179 13.89 -10.26 -3.77
CA ALA A 179 12.47 -10.53 -4.02
C ALA A 179 12.27 -11.34 -5.33
N LYS A 180 12.98 -10.98 -6.40
CA LYS A 180 12.96 -11.71 -7.68
C LYS A 180 13.45 -13.15 -7.54
N PHE A 181 14.50 -13.43 -6.77
CA PHE A 181 14.98 -14.79 -6.51
C PHE A 181 14.00 -15.65 -5.69
N LEU A 182 13.14 -15.03 -4.87
CA LEU A 182 12.06 -15.70 -4.14
C LEU A 182 10.74 -15.77 -4.93
N GLY A 183 10.69 -15.24 -6.17
CA GLY A 183 9.45 -15.17 -6.95
C GLY A 183 8.40 -14.19 -6.40
N LEU A 184 8.81 -13.23 -5.56
CA LEU A 184 7.91 -12.28 -4.91
C LEU A 184 7.61 -11.09 -5.83
N SER A 185 6.35 -10.67 -5.88
CA SER A 185 5.99 -9.36 -6.42
C SER A 185 6.44 -8.25 -5.47
N PHE A 186 7.03 -7.19 -6.02
CA PHE A 186 7.65 -6.12 -5.23
C PHE A 186 7.33 -4.74 -5.81
N VAL A 187 7.47 -3.69 -5.01
CA VAL A 187 7.27 -2.30 -5.43
C VAL A 187 8.25 -1.90 -6.53
N SER A 188 7.79 -1.12 -7.52
CA SER A 188 8.66 -0.59 -8.57
C SER A 188 9.63 0.46 -8.02
N ARG A 189 10.74 0.71 -8.72
CA ARG A 189 11.68 1.77 -8.32
C ARG A 189 11.05 3.17 -8.32
N SER A 190 10.13 3.45 -9.23
CA SER A 190 9.35 4.70 -9.22
C SER A 190 8.49 4.83 -7.96
N THR A 191 7.76 3.77 -7.58
CA THR A 191 6.97 3.71 -6.34
C THR A 191 7.84 3.90 -5.10
N PHE A 192 9.01 3.27 -5.07
CA PHE A 192 9.98 3.41 -3.98
C PHE A 192 10.49 4.85 -3.84
N CYS A 193 11.01 5.45 -4.91
CA CYS A 193 11.49 6.83 -4.88
C CYS A 193 10.38 7.83 -4.51
N GLN A 194 9.15 7.60 -4.96
CA GLN A 194 8.00 8.43 -4.58
C GLN A 194 7.66 8.26 -3.09
N ALA A 195 7.58 7.03 -2.59
CA ALA A 195 7.26 6.76 -1.19
C ALA A 195 8.34 7.30 -0.23
N GLN A 196 9.62 7.26 -0.62
CA GLN A 196 10.69 7.91 0.12
C GLN A 196 10.48 9.42 0.21
N ARG A 197 10.23 10.09 -0.93
CA ARG A 197 10.10 11.55 -0.99
C ARG A 197 8.86 12.10 -0.29
N VAL A 198 7.73 11.40 -0.39
CA VAL A 198 6.43 11.89 0.09
C VAL A 198 6.15 11.47 1.53
N TYR A 199 6.60 10.29 1.97
CA TYR A 199 6.25 9.74 3.29
C TYR A 199 7.46 9.50 4.18
N CYS A 200 8.50 8.82 3.69
CA CYS A 200 9.55 8.31 4.59
C CYS A 200 10.56 9.38 5.01
N ILE A 201 11.05 10.20 4.08
CA ILE A 201 12.06 11.24 4.37
C ILE A 201 11.48 12.35 5.26
N PRO A 202 10.25 12.85 5.06
CA PRO A 202 9.63 13.79 6.00
C PRO A 202 9.59 13.24 7.43
N ALA A 203 9.02 12.05 7.64
CA ALA A 203 8.87 11.41 8.95
C ALA A 203 10.19 10.98 9.64
N ILE A 204 11.33 11.05 8.94
CA ILE A 204 12.68 10.80 9.51
C ILE A 204 13.36 12.13 9.93
N ASN A 205 12.93 13.26 9.36
CA ASN A 205 13.53 14.57 9.58
C ASN A 205 12.76 15.44 10.58
N GLU A 206 11.64 14.95 11.11
CA GLU A 206 10.85 15.53 12.21
C GLU A 206 11.50 15.30 13.59
#